data_AF-A0A6C0IBV1-F1
#
_entry.id   AF-A0A6C0IBV1-F1
#
_cell.length_a   1.000
_cell.length_b   1.000
_cell.length_c   1.000
_cell.angle_alpha   90.00
_cell.angle_beta   90.00
_cell.angle_gamma   90.00
#
_symmetry.space_group_name_H-M   'P 1'
#
loop_
_entity.id
_entity.type
_entity.pdbx_description
1 polymer ?
#
loop_
_entity_poly.entity_id
_entity_poly.type
_entity_poly.pdbx_seq_one_letter_code
_entity_poly.pdbx_strand_id
1 'polypeptide(L)'
;MPPQLSIAQLQTRIANASRLLKTNLSRKNHTSLYTRRYRNLKRLSTLLPEATPKIDAPSAVLLPTRPTTAPNMTSNTPLKIVMPEFIDSVLLQPEQISTLIESLRKTHPVYAPVADLAKMTLSSSSTNDYLEKIAVESIGFRHIDDKLGADGVNPINDTDKLEAKPSKGTFKAVINDDTPMKLLKSFKEIPRIVFLNSNNSGSKVNFAILAPFSAWDNSRYKNICEHLKLSTDDKWTHSCESLPTDLNEKEAVLRELLTKHVKKQYVRSSSLNLDVLSTIPKSQIRLWKHPDFPKNKLPRTLQSFF
;
A
#
# COMPACT_ATOMS: atom_id res chain seq x y z
N MET A 1 26.80 21.94 2.15
CA MET A 1 27.04 20.51 1.83
C MET A 1 25.95 19.70 2.50
N PRO A 2 25.24 18.79 1.80
CA PRO A 2 24.31 17.89 2.47
C PRO A 2 25.08 17.00 3.46
N PRO A 3 24.55 16.73 4.66
CA PRO A 3 25.24 15.91 5.65
C PRO A 3 25.44 14.51 5.07
N GLN A 4 26.71 14.10 4.92
CA GLN A 4 27.06 12.72 4.60
C GLN A 4 26.46 11.82 5.68
N LEU A 5 25.56 10.93 5.28
CA LEU A 5 25.09 9.87 6.17
C LEU A 5 26.32 9.10 6.65
N SER A 6 26.46 8.94 7.96
CA SER A 6 27.56 8.16 8.51
C SER A 6 27.45 6.71 8.01
N ILE A 7 28.59 6.03 7.92
CA ILE A 7 28.62 4.61 7.51
C ILE A 7 27.67 3.78 8.38
N ALA A 8 27.54 4.10 9.67
CA ALA A 8 26.59 3.50 10.60
C ALA A 8 25.12 3.73 10.18
N GLN A 9 24.76 4.94 9.76
CA GLN A 9 23.41 5.24 9.27
C GLN A 9 23.10 4.52 7.96
N LEU A 10 24.09 4.37 7.07
CA LEU A 10 23.96 3.56 5.86
C LEU A 10 23.74 2.08 6.20
N GLN A 11 24.51 1.55 7.16
CA GLN A 11 24.43 0.16 7.62
C GLN A 11 23.06 -0.15 8.24
N THR A 12 22.54 0.74 9.10
CA THR A 12 21.19 0.58 9.68
C THR A 12 20.12 0.56 8.59
N ARG A 13 20.23 1.43 7.56
CA ARG A 13 19.29 1.48 6.44
C ARG A 13 19.36 0.24 5.56
N ILE A 14 20.55 -0.28 5.28
CA ILE A 14 20.76 -1.53 4.54
C ILE A 14 20.27 -2.74 5.35
N ALA A 15 20.51 -2.78 6.66
CA ALA A 15 20.01 -3.83 7.54
C ALA A 15 18.47 -3.84 7.60
N ASN A 16 17.84 -2.66 7.64
CA ASN A 16 16.39 -2.52 7.61
C ASN A 16 15.80 -2.96 6.25
N ALA A 17 16.43 -2.59 5.14
CA ALA A 17 16.05 -3.05 3.80
C ALA A 17 16.20 -4.59 3.67
N SER A 18 17.27 -5.16 4.23
CA SER A 18 17.51 -6.61 4.25
C SER A 18 16.51 -7.35 5.14
N ARG A 19 16.09 -6.74 6.26
CA ARG A 19 15.05 -7.29 7.16
C ARG A 19 13.68 -7.29 6.48
N LEU A 20 13.31 -6.21 5.78
CA LEU A 20 12.09 -6.15 4.95
C LEU A 20 12.10 -7.23 3.86
N LEU A 21 13.26 -7.50 3.25
CA LEU A 21 13.41 -8.59 2.27
C LEU A 21 13.26 -9.99 2.90
N LYS A 22 13.75 -10.19 4.14
CA LYS A 22 13.62 -11.46 4.87
C LYS A 22 12.16 -11.81 5.18
N THR A 23 11.35 -10.82 5.56
CA THR A 23 9.90 -11.01 5.81
C THR A 23 9.15 -11.44 4.55
N ASN A 24 9.56 -10.93 3.39
CA ASN A 24 8.98 -11.30 2.09
C ASN A 24 9.47 -12.66 1.55
N LEU A 25 10.70 -13.07 1.91
CA LEU A 25 11.28 -14.38 1.52
C LEU A 25 10.67 -15.57 2.27
N SER A 26 10.16 -15.40 3.50
CA SER A 26 9.54 -16.51 4.25
C SER A 26 8.13 -16.87 3.78
N ARG A 27 7.54 -16.09 2.86
CA ARG A 27 6.12 -16.16 2.52
C ARG A 27 5.80 -16.74 1.13
N LYS A 28 6.81 -17.09 0.31
CA LYS A 28 6.58 -17.70 -1.01
C LYS A 28 7.51 -18.91 -1.25
N ASN A 29 6.91 -20.08 -1.43
CA ASN A 29 7.55 -21.34 -1.84
C ASN A 29 8.15 -21.27 -3.27
N HIS A 30 9.24 -20.49 -3.45
CA HIS A 30 10.07 -20.53 -4.65
C HIS A 30 11.51 -20.90 -4.26
N THR A 31 11.79 -22.21 -4.29
CA THR A 31 12.76 -22.91 -3.42
C THR A 31 14.14 -23.24 -4.02
N SER A 32 14.67 -22.51 -5.00
CA SER A 32 16.10 -22.76 -5.37
C SER A 32 16.94 -21.53 -5.65
N LEU A 33 16.48 -20.59 -6.50
CA LEU A 33 17.24 -19.40 -6.84
C LEU A 33 17.30 -18.39 -5.68
N TYR A 34 16.16 -18.15 -5.01
CA TYR A 34 16.04 -17.18 -3.93
C TYR A 34 16.73 -17.63 -2.64
N THR A 35 16.64 -18.92 -2.29
CA THR A 35 17.34 -19.49 -1.13
C THR A 35 18.86 -19.47 -1.32
N ARG A 36 19.36 -19.70 -2.55
CA ARG A 36 20.78 -19.57 -2.90
C ARG A 36 21.26 -18.11 -2.83
N ARG A 37 20.41 -17.17 -3.29
CA ARG A 37 20.69 -15.72 -3.27
C ARG A 37 20.64 -15.11 -1.85
N TYR A 38 19.73 -15.55 -1.00
CA TYR A 38 19.68 -15.16 0.42
C TYR A 38 20.86 -15.72 1.22
N ARG A 39 21.29 -16.97 0.97
CA ARG A 39 22.51 -17.52 1.58
C ARG A 39 23.76 -16.75 1.17
N ASN A 40 23.84 -16.27 -0.08
CA ASN A 40 24.94 -15.41 -0.54
C ASN A 40 24.91 -14.02 0.12
N LEU A 41 23.72 -13.41 0.28
CA LEU A 41 23.56 -12.17 1.06
C LEU A 41 23.97 -12.34 2.53
N LYS A 42 23.58 -13.45 3.17
CA LYS A 42 23.96 -13.78 4.55
C LYS A 42 25.48 -14.00 4.70
N ARG A 43 26.13 -14.61 3.70
CA ARG A 43 27.60 -14.74 3.64
C ARG A 43 28.31 -13.40 3.39
N LEU A 44 27.69 -12.50 2.64
CA LEU A 44 28.24 -11.16 2.40
C LEU A 44 28.06 -10.23 3.60
N SER A 45 26.98 -10.37 4.37
CA SER A 45 26.81 -9.64 5.64
C SER A 45 27.80 -10.06 6.72
N THR A 46 28.34 -11.28 6.66
CA THR A 46 29.41 -11.76 7.56
C THR A 46 30.82 -11.35 7.11
N LEU A 47 30.96 -10.73 5.94
CA LEU A 47 32.23 -10.15 5.45
C LEU A 47 32.36 -8.66 5.78
N LEU A 48 31.38 -8.10 6.50
CA LEU A 48 31.47 -6.77 7.09
C LEU A 48 32.28 -6.88 8.39
N PRO A 49 33.36 -6.11 8.60
CA PRO A 49 34.03 -6.09 9.90
C PRO A 49 33.06 -5.57 10.96
N GLU A 50 32.95 -6.31 12.07
CA GLU A 50 32.20 -5.89 13.25
C GLU A 50 32.88 -4.64 13.85
N ALA A 51 32.31 -3.46 13.63
CA ALA A 51 32.54 -2.35 14.53
C ALA A 51 31.48 -2.47 15.63
N THR A 52 31.83 -3.12 16.73
CA THR A 52 31.07 -3.01 17.98
C THR A 52 31.41 -1.65 18.59
N PRO A 53 30.47 -0.69 18.70
CA PRO A 53 30.61 0.36 19.69
C PRO A 53 30.17 -0.23 21.03
N LYS A 54 31.08 -0.32 22.00
CA LYS A 54 30.69 -0.38 23.42
C LYS A 54 29.94 0.92 23.71
N ILE A 55 28.66 0.82 24.05
CA ILE A 55 27.90 1.93 24.61
C ILE A 55 27.39 1.42 25.96
N ASP A 56 27.90 2.04 27.01
CA ASP A 56 27.46 1.85 28.39
C ASP A 56 25.97 2.23 28.50
N ALA A 57 25.23 1.42 29.25
CA ALA A 57 23.78 1.57 29.44
C ALA A 57 23.46 2.87 30.19
N PRO A 58 22.51 3.70 29.73
CA PRO A 58 21.89 4.69 30.58
C PRO A 58 20.73 4.08 31.38
N SER A 59 20.72 4.46 32.65
CA SER A 59 19.83 4.06 33.74
C SER A 59 18.33 4.13 33.43
N ALA A 60 17.59 3.22 34.07
CA ALA A 60 16.14 3.11 34.05
C ALA A 60 15.44 4.45 34.35
N VAL A 61 14.51 4.84 33.47
CA VAL A 61 13.50 5.88 33.74
C VAL A 61 12.17 5.18 33.98
N LEU A 62 11.64 5.35 35.18
CA LEU A 62 10.34 4.88 35.65
C LEU A 62 9.20 5.53 34.86
N LEU A 63 8.27 4.70 34.37
CA LEU A 63 6.99 5.13 33.81
C LEU A 63 5.98 5.46 34.93
N PRO A 64 5.28 6.60 34.90
CA PRO A 64 4.14 6.84 35.78
C PRO A 64 2.87 6.15 35.24
N THR A 65 2.09 5.61 36.17
CA THR A 65 0.83 4.89 35.97
C THR A 65 -0.31 5.78 35.48
N ARG A 66 -1.19 5.17 34.68
CA ARG A 66 -2.35 5.75 34.01
C ARG A 66 -3.53 5.94 35.01
N PRO A 67 -4.24 7.07 35.03
CA PRO A 67 -5.57 7.13 35.61
C PRO A 67 -6.62 6.74 34.57
N THR A 68 -7.50 5.84 34.99
CA THR A 68 -8.71 5.37 34.32
C THR A 68 -9.80 6.44 34.45
N THR A 69 -10.39 6.89 33.34
CA THR A 69 -11.78 7.38 33.27
C THR A 69 -12.17 7.54 31.80
N ALA A 70 -13.23 6.86 31.40
CA ALA A 70 -13.82 6.95 30.06
C ALA A 70 -14.87 8.07 30.03
N PRO A 71 -14.90 8.95 29.02
CA PRO A 71 -16.04 9.82 28.79
C PRO A 71 -17.05 9.14 27.85
N ASN A 72 -18.30 9.11 28.30
CA ASN A 72 -19.49 8.91 27.48
C ASN A 72 -19.52 9.94 26.33
N MET A 73 -19.69 9.50 25.09
CA MET A 73 -20.00 10.38 23.96
C MET A 73 -21.13 9.80 23.11
N THR A 74 -22.34 10.24 23.41
CA THR A 74 -23.44 10.33 22.45
C THR A 74 -23.30 11.66 21.70
N SER A 75 -22.77 11.63 20.48
CA SER A 75 -22.91 12.77 19.58
C SER A 75 -23.04 12.29 18.13
N ASN A 76 -24.27 12.40 17.59
CA ASN A 76 -24.60 12.17 16.19
C ASN A 76 -24.21 13.37 15.32
N THR A 77 -22.94 13.78 15.38
CA THR A 77 -22.39 14.70 14.39
C THR A 77 -21.70 13.83 13.34
N PRO A 78 -22.03 13.92 12.04
CA PRO A 78 -21.30 13.18 11.02
C PRO A 78 -19.84 13.59 11.11
N LEU A 79 -18.98 12.65 11.51
CA LEU A 79 -17.53 12.83 11.56
C LEU A 79 -17.10 13.35 10.19
N LYS A 80 -16.72 14.62 10.13
CA LYS A 80 -16.14 15.22 8.93
C LYS A 80 -14.85 14.45 8.67
N ILE A 81 -14.88 13.51 7.73
CA ILE A 81 -13.71 12.71 7.36
C ILE A 81 -12.71 13.69 6.74
N VAL A 82 -11.71 14.07 7.54
CA VAL A 82 -10.61 14.90 7.06
C VAL A 82 -9.70 14.00 6.24
N MET A 83 -9.59 14.29 4.95
CA MET A 83 -8.65 13.59 4.07
C MET A 83 -7.22 14.05 4.42
N PRO A 84 -6.30 13.13 4.76
CA PRO A 84 -4.91 13.47 5.04
C PRO A 84 -4.23 13.99 3.78
N GLU A 85 -3.32 14.94 3.97
CA GLU A 85 -2.44 15.42 2.92
C GLU A 85 -1.30 14.44 2.67
N PHE A 86 -0.76 14.48 1.46
CA PHE A 86 0.44 13.72 1.13
C PHE A 86 1.69 14.36 1.76
N ILE A 87 2.61 13.50 2.20
CA ILE A 87 3.92 13.85 2.71
C ILE A 87 4.94 13.68 1.57
N ASP A 88 5.27 14.79 0.92
CA ASP A 88 6.18 14.83 -0.24
C ASP A 88 7.50 14.12 -0.01
N SER A 89 8.09 14.29 1.19
CA SER A 89 9.37 13.68 1.53
C SER A 89 9.34 12.15 1.51
N VAL A 90 8.18 11.52 1.74
CA VAL A 90 7.99 10.07 1.65
C VAL A 90 7.86 9.63 0.19
N LEU A 91 7.06 10.35 -0.61
CA LEU A 91 6.86 10.05 -2.03
C LEU A 91 8.14 10.20 -2.87
N LEU A 92 9.08 11.04 -2.41
CA LEU A 92 10.39 11.24 -3.03
C LEU A 92 11.48 10.22 -2.58
N GLN A 93 11.21 9.37 -1.59
CA GLN A 93 12.21 8.40 -1.09
C GLN A 93 12.74 7.42 -2.15
N PRO A 94 11.93 6.89 -3.10
CA PRO A 94 12.44 5.95 -4.09
C PRO A 94 13.61 6.51 -4.91
N GLU A 95 13.61 7.81 -5.20
CA GLU A 95 14.68 8.48 -5.95
C GLU A 95 15.97 8.52 -5.12
N GLN A 96 15.85 8.88 -3.84
CA GLN A 96 16.98 8.90 -2.91
C GLN A 96 17.63 7.52 -2.76
N ILE A 97 16.82 6.45 -2.69
CA ILE A 97 17.34 5.08 -2.61
C ILE A 97 18.07 4.71 -3.91
N SER A 98 17.53 5.09 -5.07
CA SER A 98 18.19 4.84 -6.35
C SER A 98 19.56 5.53 -6.42
N THR A 99 19.64 6.80 -6.02
CA THR A 99 20.92 7.53 -5.94
C THR A 99 21.89 6.88 -4.97
N LEU A 100 21.40 6.41 -3.81
CA LEU A 100 22.24 5.72 -2.83
C LEU A 100 22.83 4.41 -3.36
N ILE A 101 22.02 3.61 -4.07
CA ILE A 101 22.47 2.36 -4.70
C ILE A 101 23.58 2.64 -5.72
N GLU A 102 23.40 3.66 -6.56
CA GLU A 102 24.39 4.06 -7.55
C GLU A 102 25.68 4.60 -6.91
N SER A 103 25.55 5.39 -5.84
CA SER A 103 26.69 5.89 -5.08
C SER A 103 27.48 4.75 -4.45
N LEU A 104 26.81 3.81 -3.76
CA LEU A 104 27.44 2.65 -3.12
C LEU A 104 28.26 1.84 -4.12
N ARG A 105 27.72 1.61 -5.32
CA ARG A 105 28.41 0.90 -6.40
C ARG A 105 29.69 1.62 -6.86
N LYS A 106 29.65 2.95 -6.95
CA LYS A 106 30.77 3.77 -7.42
C LYS A 106 31.86 3.96 -6.36
N THR A 107 31.46 4.28 -5.13
CA THR A 107 32.41 4.62 -4.05
C THR A 107 32.96 3.40 -3.34
N HIS A 108 32.25 2.27 -3.36
CA HIS A 108 32.66 1.04 -2.71
C HIS A 108 32.45 -0.18 -3.63
N PRO A 109 33.34 -0.41 -4.62
CA PRO A 109 33.19 -1.48 -5.61
C PRO A 109 33.00 -2.88 -5.02
N VAL A 110 33.53 -3.14 -3.82
CA VAL A 110 33.32 -4.40 -3.07
C VAL A 110 31.84 -4.70 -2.80
N TYR A 111 30.99 -3.67 -2.72
CA TYR A 111 29.54 -3.80 -2.53
C TYR A 111 28.74 -3.70 -3.83
N ALA A 112 29.40 -3.64 -5.00
CA ALA A 112 28.70 -3.63 -6.30
C ALA A 112 27.68 -4.78 -6.46
N PRO A 113 27.97 -6.03 -6.02
CA PRO A 113 26.98 -7.11 -6.09
C PRO A 113 25.72 -6.85 -5.25
N VAL A 114 25.86 -6.17 -4.10
CA VAL A 114 24.75 -5.81 -3.21
C VAL A 114 23.91 -4.69 -3.84
N ALA A 115 24.58 -3.69 -4.41
CA ALA A 115 23.92 -2.59 -5.12
C ALA A 115 23.13 -3.10 -6.35
N ASP A 116 23.70 -4.03 -7.13
CA ASP A 116 23.01 -4.63 -8.26
C ASP A 116 21.77 -5.42 -7.82
N LEU A 117 21.87 -6.18 -6.73
CA LEU A 117 20.72 -6.90 -6.18
C LEU A 117 19.61 -5.96 -5.68
N ALA A 118 19.97 -4.87 -5.00
CA ALA A 118 19.02 -3.85 -4.56
C ALA A 118 18.31 -3.20 -5.76
N LYS A 119 19.06 -2.86 -6.82
CA LYS A 119 18.51 -2.32 -8.07
C LYS A 119 17.54 -3.30 -8.74
N MET A 120 17.94 -4.56 -8.87
CA MET A 120 17.08 -5.61 -9.43
C MET A 120 15.77 -5.75 -8.64
N THR A 121 15.86 -5.70 -7.31
CA THR A 121 14.71 -5.80 -6.41
C THR A 121 13.74 -4.64 -6.60
N LEU A 122 14.23 -3.40 -6.65
CA LEU A 122 13.37 -2.23 -6.90
C LEU A 122 12.66 -2.33 -8.26
N SER A 123 13.36 -2.81 -9.28
CA SER A 123 12.78 -2.98 -10.62
C SER A 123 11.82 -4.17 -10.75
N SER A 124 11.75 -5.05 -9.75
CA SER A 124 10.93 -6.25 -9.84
C SER A 124 9.43 -5.92 -9.72
N SER A 125 8.62 -6.42 -10.64
CA SER A 125 7.16 -6.34 -10.57
C SER A 125 6.57 -7.10 -9.38
N SER A 126 7.30 -8.11 -8.86
CA SER A 126 6.91 -8.86 -7.67
C SER A 126 7.22 -8.15 -6.35
N THR A 127 7.89 -6.99 -6.41
CA THR A 127 8.26 -6.17 -5.25
C THR A 127 7.47 -4.86 -5.25
N ASN A 128 6.15 -4.98 -5.33
CA ASN A 128 5.25 -3.85 -5.11
C ASN A 128 5.09 -3.51 -3.63
N ASP A 129 5.42 -4.43 -2.72
CA ASP A 129 5.34 -4.20 -1.26
C ASP A 129 6.07 -2.94 -0.80
N TYR A 130 7.22 -2.61 -1.42
CA TYR A 130 7.94 -1.37 -1.10
C TYR A 130 7.12 -0.14 -1.51
N LEU A 131 6.48 -0.15 -2.68
CA LEU A 131 5.63 0.94 -3.14
C LEU A 131 4.30 1.00 -2.41
N GLU A 132 3.75 -0.13 -1.95
CA GLU A 132 2.60 -0.17 -1.03
C GLU A 132 2.94 0.53 0.27
N LYS A 133 4.11 0.21 0.85
CA LYS A 133 4.60 0.89 2.05
C LYS A 133 4.75 2.40 1.84
N ILE A 134 5.37 2.83 0.74
CA ILE A 134 5.49 4.26 0.40
C ILE A 134 4.10 4.91 0.25
N ALA A 135 3.16 4.25 -0.44
CA ALA A 135 1.80 4.75 -0.60
C ALA A 135 1.10 4.97 0.75
N VAL A 136 1.20 3.99 1.65
CA VAL A 136 0.60 4.05 2.99
C VAL A 136 1.27 5.12 3.86
N GLU A 137 2.58 5.10 3.97
CA GLU A 137 3.33 6.04 4.82
C GLU A 137 3.24 7.48 4.30
N SER A 138 3.00 7.68 3.00
CA SER A 138 2.85 9.00 2.41
C SER A 138 1.66 9.80 2.93
N ILE A 139 0.70 9.17 3.60
CA ILE A 139 -0.45 9.87 4.21
C ILE A 139 -0.41 9.81 5.75
N GLY A 140 0.75 9.46 6.33
CA GLY A 140 0.93 9.33 7.78
C GLY A 140 0.38 8.03 8.38
N PHE A 141 -0.02 7.06 7.56
CA PHE A 141 -0.51 5.77 8.03
C PHE A 141 0.66 4.81 8.28
N ARG A 142 0.44 3.83 9.16
CA ARG A 142 1.38 2.73 9.41
C ARG A 142 1.08 1.58 8.45
N HIS A 143 2.08 1.11 7.72
CA HIS A 143 1.97 -0.07 6.86
C HIS A 143 1.74 -1.35 7.68
N ILE A 144 0.82 -2.18 7.21
CA ILE A 144 0.54 -3.50 7.78
C ILE A 144 1.27 -4.53 6.91
N ASP A 145 2.27 -5.19 7.51
CA ASP A 145 3.05 -6.18 6.76
C ASP A 145 2.25 -7.47 6.48
N ASP A 146 1.19 -7.75 7.25
CA ASP A 146 0.36 -8.96 7.10
C ASP A 146 -0.65 -8.82 5.97
N LYS A 147 -0.50 -9.62 4.91
CA LYS A 147 -1.22 -9.55 3.62
C LYS A 147 -2.70 -10.01 3.67
N LEU A 148 -3.35 -9.94 4.82
CA LEU A 148 -4.74 -10.40 5.01
C LEU A 148 -5.67 -9.23 5.36
N GLY A 149 -5.75 -8.23 4.50
CA GLY A 149 -6.68 -7.11 4.66
C GLY A 149 -6.13 -5.82 4.09
N ALA A 150 -6.43 -4.73 4.78
CA ALA A 150 -5.90 -3.41 4.46
C ALA A 150 -4.37 -3.40 4.48
N ASP A 151 -3.78 -2.56 3.64
CA ASP A 151 -2.34 -2.34 3.55
C ASP A 151 -1.83 -1.33 4.58
N GLY A 152 -2.73 -0.50 5.13
CA GLY A 152 -2.38 0.52 6.11
C GLY A 152 -3.43 0.76 7.18
N VAL A 153 -2.98 1.31 8.31
CA VAL A 153 -3.84 1.72 9.43
C VAL A 153 -3.37 3.06 10.00
N ASN A 154 -4.32 3.90 10.39
CA ASN A 154 -4.03 5.16 11.07
C ASN A 154 -3.43 4.87 12.46
N PRO A 155 -2.21 5.35 12.78
CA PRO A 155 -1.56 5.03 14.04
C PRO A 155 -2.24 5.64 15.27
N ILE A 156 -3.11 6.64 15.09
CA ILE A 156 -3.87 7.27 16.17
C ILE A 156 -5.15 6.47 16.46
N ASN A 157 -5.73 5.86 15.42
CA ASN A 157 -6.98 5.12 15.50
C ASN A 157 -6.89 3.88 14.61
N ASP A 158 -6.72 2.71 15.24
CA ASP A 158 -6.55 1.44 14.53
C ASP A 158 -7.78 0.98 13.71
N THR A 159 -8.90 1.70 13.77
CA THR A 159 -10.12 1.43 12.97
C THR A 159 -10.11 2.06 11.58
N ASP A 160 -9.29 3.09 11.36
CA ASP A 160 -9.21 3.77 10.07
C ASP A 160 -8.15 3.13 9.18
N LYS A 161 -8.61 2.27 8.27
CA LYS A 161 -7.75 1.45 7.42
C LYS A 161 -7.71 1.94 5.97
N LEU A 162 -6.73 1.45 5.21
CA LEU A 162 -6.40 1.89 3.87
C LEU A 162 -6.04 0.70 2.97
N GLU A 163 -6.50 0.72 1.72
CA GLU A 163 -5.96 -0.13 0.64
C GLU A 163 -4.94 0.67 -0.20
N ALA A 164 -3.80 0.06 -0.54
CA ALA A 164 -2.80 0.63 -1.43
C ALA A 164 -2.73 -0.16 -2.75
N LYS A 165 -2.74 0.55 -3.88
CA LYS A 165 -2.62 -0.02 -5.23
C LYS A 165 -1.48 0.62 -6.00
N PRO A 166 -0.23 0.18 -5.79
CA PRO A 166 0.87 0.66 -6.60
C PRO A 166 0.89 0.03 -7.99
N SER A 167 1.39 0.82 -8.94
CA SER A 167 1.58 0.44 -10.33
C SER A 167 2.93 0.94 -10.84
N LYS A 168 3.60 0.15 -11.69
CA LYS A 168 4.85 0.51 -12.36
C LYS A 168 4.57 0.67 -13.85
N GLY A 169 4.87 1.83 -14.41
CA GLY A 169 4.81 2.06 -15.86
C GLY A 169 3.44 2.08 -16.51
N THR A 170 2.38 1.80 -15.75
CA THR A 170 1.02 1.61 -16.27
C THR A 170 0.01 2.24 -15.34
N PHE A 171 -1.09 2.72 -15.89
CA PHE A 171 -2.22 3.27 -15.13
C PHE A 171 -3.26 2.17 -14.93
N LYS A 172 -2.93 1.17 -14.10
CA LYS A 172 -3.82 0.05 -13.80
C LYS A 172 -3.81 -0.25 -12.33
N ALA A 173 -4.99 -0.35 -11.75
CA ALA A 173 -5.20 -0.84 -10.41
C ALA A 173 -6.29 -1.89 -10.44
N VAL A 174 -6.06 -2.98 -9.73
CA VAL A 174 -6.94 -4.15 -9.76
C VAL A 174 -7.09 -4.71 -8.35
N ILE A 175 -8.26 -5.28 -8.09
CA ILE A 175 -8.45 -6.22 -6.99
C ILE A 175 -8.21 -7.61 -7.55
N ASN A 176 -7.13 -8.24 -7.08
CA ASN A 176 -6.82 -9.62 -7.43
C ASN A 176 -7.74 -10.56 -6.66
N ASP A 177 -8.26 -11.58 -7.35
CA ASP A 177 -9.17 -12.59 -6.80
C ASP A 177 -10.32 -11.94 -5.99
N ASP A 178 -11.08 -11.04 -6.64
CA ASP A 178 -12.18 -10.30 -6.02
C ASP A 178 -13.36 -11.23 -5.73
N THR A 179 -13.97 -11.05 -4.55
CA THR A 179 -14.99 -11.95 -3.99
C THR A 179 -16.04 -11.16 -3.22
N PRO A 180 -17.24 -11.73 -3.00
CA PRO A 180 -18.22 -11.18 -2.07
C PRO A 180 -17.62 -10.81 -0.71
N MET A 181 -16.77 -11.69 -0.14
CA MET A 181 -16.10 -11.47 1.15
C MET A 181 -15.20 -10.23 1.13
N LYS A 182 -14.39 -10.06 0.08
CA LYS A 182 -13.53 -8.88 -0.07
C LYS A 182 -14.35 -7.62 -0.24
N LEU A 183 -15.45 -7.66 -1.01
CA LEU A 183 -16.32 -6.50 -1.19
C LEU A 183 -16.96 -6.07 0.14
N LEU A 184 -17.54 -7.01 0.90
CA LEU A 184 -18.08 -6.71 2.23
C LEU A 184 -17.01 -6.17 3.18
N LYS A 185 -15.81 -6.77 3.18
CA LYS A 185 -14.70 -6.30 4.00
C LYS A 185 -14.28 -4.87 3.64
N SER A 186 -14.15 -4.55 2.36
CA SER A 186 -13.85 -3.19 1.91
C SER A 186 -14.90 -2.19 2.39
N PHE A 187 -16.18 -2.53 2.22
CA PHE A 187 -17.29 -1.69 2.67
C PHE A 187 -17.24 -1.38 4.17
N LYS A 188 -16.92 -2.38 5.00
CA LYS A 188 -16.93 -2.25 6.47
C LYS A 188 -15.69 -1.65 7.07
N GLU A 189 -14.54 -1.97 6.52
CA GLU A 189 -13.26 -1.74 7.21
C GLU A 189 -12.35 -0.76 6.49
N ILE A 190 -12.55 -0.53 5.18
CA ILE A 190 -11.57 0.17 4.35
C ILE A 190 -12.22 1.41 3.72
N PRO A 191 -12.25 2.54 4.44
CA PRO A 191 -12.89 3.77 3.94
C PRO A 191 -12.18 4.39 2.73
N ARG A 192 -10.87 4.13 2.56
CA ARG A 192 -10.02 4.85 1.62
C ARG A 192 -9.09 3.93 0.83
N ILE A 193 -8.71 4.39 -0.35
CA ILE A 193 -7.75 3.73 -1.23
C ILE A 193 -6.71 4.75 -1.72
N VAL A 194 -5.44 4.32 -1.76
CA VAL A 194 -4.34 5.07 -2.37
C VAL A 194 -3.89 4.38 -3.65
N PHE A 195 -3.95 5.08 -4.76
CA PHE A 195 -3.30 4.67 -6.00
C PHE A 195 -1.93 5.33 -6.07
N LEU A 196 -0.88 4.55 -6.25
CA LEU A 196 0.48 5.08 -6.44
C LEU A 196 1.01 4.63 -7.78
N ASN A 197 1.50 5.55 -8.59
CA ASN A 197 2.15 5.21 -9.85
C ASN A 197 3.63 5.56 -9.81
N SER A 198 4.44 4.69 -10.36
CA SER A 198 5.88 4.86 -10.47
C SER A 198 6.38 4.53 -11.88
N ASN A 199 7.62 4.91 -12.17
CA ASN A 199 8.31 4.46 -13.37
C ASN A 199 8.55 2.93 -13.36
N ASN A 200 9.00 2.37 -14.48
CA ASN A 200 9.19 0.92 -14.63
C ASN A 200 10.16 0.32 -13.60
N SER A 201 11.16 1.10 -13.16
CA SER A 201 12.14 0.68 -12.17
C SER A 201 11.66 0.84 -10.72
N GLY A 202 10.48 1.43 -10.48
CA GLY A 202 9.99 1.76 -9.14
C GLY A 202 10.87 2.77 -8.39
N SER A 203 11.77 3.46 -9.09
CA SER A 203 12.75 4.39 -8.50
C SER A 203 12.24 5.83 -8.44
N LYS A 204 11.08 6.11 -9.03
CA LYS A 204 10.46 7.43 -9.05
C LYS A 204 8.95 7.27 -9.00
N VAL A 205 8.31 7.94 -8.05
CA VAL A 205 6.86 8.08 -8.03
C VAL A 205 6.48 9.19 -8.99
N ASN A 206 5.53 8.93 -9.89
CA ASN A 206 5.04 9.90 -10.85
C ASN A 206 3.88 10.72 -10.26
N PHE A 207 2.95 10.04 -9.60
CA PHE A 207 1.82 10.64 -8.90
C PHE A 207 1.22 9.66 -7.88
N ALA A 208 0.43 10.20 -6.96
CA ALA A 208 -0.38 9.44 -6.01
C ALA A 208 -1.79 10.06 -5.91
N ILE A 209 -2.81 9.22 -5.74
CA ILE A 209 -4.21 9.62 -5.56
C ILE A 209 -4.71 8.97 -4.28
N LEU A 210 -5.37 9.74 -3.43
CA LEU A 210 -6.12 9.23 -2.28
C LEU A 210 -7.60 9.58 -2.48
N ALA A 211 -8.47 8.59 -2.36
CA ALA A 211 -9.91 8.73 -2.57
C ALA A 211 -10.73 7.76 -1.68
N PRO A 212 -12.05 7.99 -1.51
CA PRO A 212 -12.94 7.05 -0.84
C PRO A 212 -13.05 5.75 -1.63
N PHE A 213 -12.85 4.60 -0.98
CA PHE A 213 -12.84 3.31 -1.68
C PHE A 213 -14.25 2.88 -2.15
N SER A 214 -15.29 3.32 -1.44
CA SER A 214 -16.69 3.01 -1.74
C SER A 214 -17.13 3.45 -3.13
N ALA A 215 -16.42 4.40 -3.76
CA ALA A 215 -16.70 4.84 -5.13
C ALA A 215 -16.59 3.70 -6.17
N TRP A 216 -15.83 2.64 -5.87
CA TRP A 216 -15.69 1.47 -6.75
C TRP A 216 -16.66 0.32 -6.42
N ASP A 217 -17.44 0.40 -5.33
CA ASP A 217 -18.25 -0.72 -4.85
C ASP A 217 -19.24 -1.24 -5.91
N ASN A 218 -19.96 -0.35 -6.60
CA ASN A 218 -20.94 -0.75 -7.62
C ASN A 218 -20.28 -1.48 -8.79
N SER A 219 -19.13 -0.99 -9.27
CA SER A 219 -18.39 -1.66 -10.35
C SER A 219 -17.93 -3.06 -9.94
N ARG A 220 -17.44 -3.21 -8.70
CA ARG A 220 -17.01 -4.51 -8.16
C ARG A 220 -18.19 -5.45 -7.96
N TYR A 221 -19.29 -4.94 -7.40
CA TYR A 221 -20.52 -5.68 -7.17
C TYR A 221 -21.09 -6.24 -8.48
N LYS A 222 -21.25 -5.39 -9.50
CA LYS A 222 -21.74 -5.79 -10.82
C LYS A 222 -20.90 -6.92 -11.42
N ASN A 223 -19.57 -6.77 -11.42
CA ASN A 223 -18.66 -7.81 -11.92
C ASN A 223 -18.81 -9.14 -11.16
N ILE A 224 -19.00 -9.09 -9.84
CA ILE A 224 -19.21 -10.28 -9.01
C ILE A 224 -20.55 -10.94 -9.35
N CYS A 225 -21.63 -10.17 -9.46
CA CYS A 225 -22.96 -10.67 -9.82
C CYS A 225 -22.97 -11.33 -11.20
N GLU A 226 -22.35 -10.70 -12.20
CA GLU A 226 -22.17 -11.27 -13.54
C GLU A 226 -21.39 -12.59 -13.50
N HIS A 227 -20.29 -12.63 -12.75
CA HIS A 227 -19.45 -13.83 -12.64
C HIS A 227 -20.16 -14.99 -11.93
N LEU A 228 -20.99 -14.70 -10.92
CA LEU A 228 -21.80 -15.66 -10.20
C LEU A 228 -23.13 -15.99 -10.92
N LYS A 229 -23.42 -15.34 -12.06
CA LYS A 229 -24.65 -15.52 -12.85
C LYS A 229 -25.94 -15.27 -12.07
N LEU A 230 -25.92 -14.28 -11.16
CA LEU A 230 -27.05 -14.00 -10.28
C LEU A 230 -28.25 -13.37 -11.02
N SER A 231 -28.03 -12.76 -12.18
CA SER A 231 -29.12 -12.25 -13.03
C SER A 231 -30.06 -13.34 -13.56
N THR A 232 -29.64 -14.60 -13.50
CA THR A 232 -30.43 -15.78 -13.91
C THR A 232 -30.78 -16.69 -12.73
N ASP A 233 -30.47 -16.28 -11.50
CA ASP A 233 -30.82 -17.03 -10.28
C ASP A 233 -32.17 -16.52 -9.76
N ASP A 234 -33.22 -17.33 -9.89
CA ASP A 234 -34.58 -16.99 -9.42
C ASP A 234 -34.65 -16.72 -7.90
N LYS A 235 -33.64 -17.17 -7.14
CA LYS A 235 -33.54 -16.91 -5.70
C LYS A 235 -32.80 -15.62 -5.37
N TRP A 236 -32.32 -14.88 -6.37
CA TRP A 236 -31.67 -13.58 -6.17
C TRP A 236 -32.66 -12.46 -6.45
N THR A 237 -33.03 -11.72 -5.41
CA THR A 237 -34.08 -10.69 -5.48
C THR A 237 -33.53 -9.27 -5.60
N HIS A 238 -32.21 -9.10 -5.53
CA HIS A 238 -31.56 -7.78 -5.56
C HIS A 238 -31.12 -7.39 -6.98
N SER A 239 -31.07 -6.10 -7.28
CA SER A 239 -30.49 -5.61 -8.54
C SER A 239 -29.02 -6.03 -8.67
N CYS A 240 -28.60 -6.50 -9.85
CA CYS A 240 -27.18 -6.76 -10.15
C CYS A 240 -26.44 -5.53 -10.69
N GLU A 241 -27.14 -4.42 -10.93
CA GLU A 241 -26.54 -3.22 -11.56
C GLU A 241 -25.89 -2.29 -10.54
N SER A 242 -26.50 -2.15 -9.36
CA SER A 242 -26.06 -1.23 -8.32
C SER A 242 -26.45 -1.72 -6.93
N LEU A 243 -25.62 -1.41 -5.95
CA LEU A 243 -25.95 -1.57 -4.54
C LEU A 243 -26.94 -0.49 -4.08
N PRO A 244 -27.78 -0.77 -3.07
CA PRO A 244 -28.62 0.24 -2.42
C PRO A 244 -27.81 1.40 -1.86
N THR A 245 -28.44 2.58 -1.77
CA THR A 245 -27.84 3.78 -1.17
C THR A 245 -27.91 3.77 0.36
N ASP A 246 -28.95 3.14 0.93
CA ASP A 246 -29.05 2.97 2.38
C ASP A 246 -27.96 2.01 2.89
N LEU A 247 -27.29 2.39 3.98
CA LEU A 247 -26.14 1.64 4.49
C LEU A 247 -26.54 0.29 5.11
N ASN A 248 -27.69 0.22 5.76
CA ASN A 248 -28.16 -1.02 6.40
C ASN A 248 -28.62 -2.01 5.34
N GLU A 249 -29.37 -1.53 4.34
CA GLU A 249 -29.79 -2.32 3.20
C GLU A 249 -28.58 -2.80 2.38
N LYS A 250 -27.63 -1.91 2.09
CA LYS A 250 -26.38 -2.26 1.42
C LYS A 250 -25.61 -3.35 2.18
N GLU A 251 -25.51 -3.24 3.50
CA GLU A 251 -24.89 -4.30 4.31
C GLU A 251 -25.65 -5.62 4.20
N ALA A 252 -26.99 -5.59 4.24
CA ALA A 252 -27.83 -6.78 4.11
C ALA A 252 -27.62 -7.48 2.76
N VAL A 253 -27.64 -6.73 1.66
CA VAL A 253 -27.38 -7.24 0.29
C VAL A 253 -25.98 -7.86 0.21
N LEU A 254 -24.96 -7.18 0.73
CA LEU A 254 -23.58 -7.70 0.70
C LEU A 254 -23.41 -8.95 1.57
N ARG A 255 -24.12 -9.07 2.70
CA ARG A 255 -24.15 -10.28 3.53
C ARG A 255 -24.84 -11.43 2.82
N GLU A 256 -25.95 -11.18 2.14
CA GLU A 256 -26.63 -12.20 1.35
C GLU A 256 -25.77 -12.66 0.17
N LEU A 257 -25.08 -11.75 -0.50
CA LEU A 257 -24.12 -12.04 -1.56
C LEU A 257 -23.01 -13.01 -1.10
N LEU A 258 -22.59 -12.95 0.17
CA LEU A 258 -21.64 -13.92 0.72
C LEU A 258 -22.15 -15.35 0.64
N THR A 259 -23.45 -15.56 0.88
CA THR A 259 -24.08 -16.89 0.87
C THR A 259 -24.09 -17.50 -0.53
N LYS A 260 -23.99 -16.66 -1.58
CA LYS A 260 -23.86 -17.05 -2.98
C LYS A 260 -22.42 -17.32 -3.40
N HIS A 261 -21.43 -17.11 -2.52
CA HIS A 261 -20.03 -17.33 -2.86
C HIS A 261 -19.76 -18.82 -3.16
N VAL A 262 -19.23 -19.08 -4.35
CA VAL A 262 -18.75 -20.41 -4.74
C VAL A 262 -17.22 -20.44 -4.73
N LYS A 263 -16.66 -21.45 -4.05
CA LYS A 263 -15.20 -21.63 -3.98
C LYS A 263 -14.61 -21.75 -5.39
N LYS A 264 -13.51 -21.02 -5.64
CA LYS A 264 -12.83 -20.93 -6.96
C LYS A 264 -13.60 -20.16 -8.06
N GLN A 265 -14.76 -19.57 -7.75
CA GLN A 265 -15.45 -18.62 -8.64
C GLN A 265 -15.28 -17.21 -8.10
N TYR A 266 -14.17 -16.60 -8.48
CA TYR A 266 -13.81 -15.24 -8.10
C TYR A 266 -13.34 -14.48 -9.33
N VAL A 267 -13.56 -13.17 -9.33
CA VAL A 267 -13.12 -12.30 -10.42
C VAL A 267 -11.59 -12.18 -10.30
N ARG A 268 -10.87 -12.85 -11.19
CA ARG A 268 -9.40 -12.93 -11.17
C ARG A 268 -8.72 -11.56 -11.08
N SER A 269 -9.25 -10.59 -11.81
CA SER A 269 -8.75 -9.23 -11.86
C SER A 269 -9.91 -8.25 -12.06
N SER A 270 -10.37 -7.63 -10.98
CA SER A 270 -11.44 -6.61 -11.03
C SER A 270 -10.79 -5.23 -11.16
N SER A 271 -11.01 -4.55 -12.29
CA SER A 271 -10.37 -3.27 -12.59
C SER A 271 -10.97 -2.12 -11.78
N LEU A 272 -10.10 -1.30 -11.18
CA LEU A 272 -10.47 -0.05 -10.53
C LEU A 272 -10.22 1.10 -11.51
N ASN A 273 -11.21 1.44 -12.34
CA ASN A 273 -11.07 2.52 -13.32
C ASN A 273 -10.99 3.88 -12.61
N LEU A 274 -10.02 4.70 -13.01
CA LEU A 274 -9.81 6.06 -12.47
C LEU A 274 -10.86 7.06 -12.98
N ASP A 275 -11.64 6.74 -14.01
CA ASP A 275 -12.75 7.61 -14.47
C ASP A 275 -13.79 7.83 -13.37
N VAL A 276 -13.92 6.89 -12.43
CA VAL A 276 -14.75 7.03 -11.22
C VAL A 276 -14.40 8.28 -10.41
N LEU A 277 -13.16 8.79 -10.50
CA LEU A 277 -12.77 10.01 -9.78
C LEU A 277 -13.58 11.24 -10.17
N SER A 278 -14.18 11.30 -11.38
CA SER A 278 -15.02 12.43 -11.78
C SER A 278 -16.37 12.47 -11.06
N THR A 279 -16.79 11.38 -10.42
CA THR A 279 -18.06 11.30 -9.67
C THR A 279 -17.88 11.65 -8.18
N ILE A 280 -16.62 11.74 -7.72
CA ILE A 280 -16.29 12.02 -6.33
C ILE A 280 -16.08 13.53 -6.16
N PRO A 281 -16.65 14.17 -5.11
CA PRO A 281 -16.38 15.58 -4.82
C PRO A 281 -14.88 15.84 -4.68
N LYS A 282 -14.37 16.90 -5.33
CA LYS A 282 -12.92 17.24 -5.29
C LYS A 282 -12.37 17.38 -3.87
N SER A 283 -13.19 17.83 -2.92
CA SER A 283 -12.81 17.95 -1.49
C SER A 283 -12.48 16.61 -0.83
N GLN A 284 -12.96 15.50 -1.39
CA GLN A 284 -12.71 14.13 -0.91
C GLN A 284 -11.59 13.43 -1.70
N ILE A 285 -10.92 14.12 -2.61
CA ILE A 285 -9.78 13.59 -3.36
C ILE A 285 -8.53 14.34 -2.89
N ARG A 286 -7.43 13.61 -2.75
CA ARG A 286 -6.09 14.21 -2.69
C ARG A 286 -5.27 13.67 -3.83
N LEU A 287 -4.50 14.57 -4.44
CA LEU A 287 -3.68 14.26 -5.59
C LEU A 287 -2.31 14.87 -5.35
N TRP A 288 -1.28 14.05 -5.46
CA TRP A 288 0.10 14.49 -5.51
C TRP A 288 0.68 14.10 -6.87
N LYS A 289 1.44 15.00 -7.48
CA LYS A 289 2.18 14.76 -8.72
C LYS A 289 3.62 15.15 -8.48
N HIS A 290 4.54 14.31 -8.91
CA HIS A 290 5.95 14.66 -8.86
C HIS A 290 6.18 15.98 -9.63
N PRO A 291 6.98 16.93 -9.09
CA PRO A 291 7.25 18.22 -9.75
C PRO A 291 7.61 18.08 -11.23
N ASP A 292 8.59 17.24 -11.54
CA ASP A 292 9.08 17.02 -12.91
C ASP A 292 8.19 16.12 -13.79
N PHE A 293 7.11 15.54 -13.26
CA PHE A 293 6.25 14.68 -14.07
C PHE A 293 5.34 15.52 -14.97
N PRO A 294 5.39 15.37 -16.31
CA PRO A 294 4.63 16.23 -17.21
C PRO A 294 3.12 16.06 -17.05
N LYS A 295 2.38 17.17 -16.93
CA LYS A 295 0.91 17.17 -16.79
C LYS A 295 0.23 16.43 -17.95
N ASN A 296 0.69 16.64 -19.18
CA ASN A 296 0.14 15.99 -20.38
C ASN A 296 0.32 14.46 -20.42
N LYS A 297 1.20 13.89 -19.57
CA LYS A 297 1.38 12.44 -19.42
C LYS A 297 0.45 11.82 -18.38
N LEU A 298 -0.32 12.62 -17.64
CA LEU A 298 -1.35 12.10 -16.74
C LEU A 298 -2.59 11.65 -17.52
N PRO A 299 -3.39 10.70 -17.00
CA PRO A 299 -4.72 10.41 -17.52
C PRO A 299 -5.57 11.68 -17.56
N ARG A 300 -6.40 11.86 -18.59
CA ARG A 300 -7.23 13.07 -18.80
C ARG A 300 -8.01 13.44 -17.53
N THR A 301 -8.59 12.46 -16.86
CA THR A 301 -9.33 12.63 -15.60
C THR A 301 -8.49 13.33 -14.52
N LEU A 302 -7.19 13.02 -14.42
CA LEU A 302 -6.26 13.64 -13.45
C LEU A 302 -5.72 14.99 -13.90
N GLN A 303 -5.69 15.28 -15.20
CA GLN A 303 -5.19 16.56 -15.72
C GLN A 303 -6.03 17.74 -15.23
N SER A 304 -7.33 17.54 -15.00
CA SER A 304 -8.28 18.55 -14.53
C SER A 304 -8.09 19.02 -13.07
N PHE A 305 -7.15 18.39 -12.34
CA PHE A 305 -6.80 18.73 -10.97
C PHE A 305 -5.58 19.66 -10.87
N PHE A 306 -4.90 19.91 -12.00
CA PHE A 306 -3.73 20.79 -12.11
C PHE A 306 -3.93 21.84 -13.21
#